data_AF-A0A257N1M0-F1
#
_entry.id   AF-A0A257N1M0-F1
#
_cell.length_a   1.000
_cell.length_b   1.000
_cell.length_c   1.000
_cell.angle_alpha   90.00
_cell.angle_beta   90.00
_cell.angle_gamma   90.00
#
_symmetry.space_group_name_H-M   'P 1'
#
loop_
_entity.id
_entity.type
_entity.pdbx_description
1 polymer ?
#
loop_
_entity_poly.entity_id
_entity_poly.type
_entity_poly.pdbx_seq_one_letter_code
_entity_poly.pdbx_strand_id
1 'polypeptide(L)' 'MNNPQYTEEQAKLLYDVLIHHSAATLAPTFDQETAKELDVALATLRMELSLFIAEGYHGDREHSESYDDDQHSQEWLDNH' A
#
# COMPACT_ATOMS: atom_id res chain seq x y z
N MET A 1 -14.10 0.46 -13.72
CA MET A 1 -13.09 -0.51 -13.24
C MET A 1 -11.93 0.30 -12.67
N ASN A 2 -11.93 0.57 -11.37
CA ASN A 2 -10.80 1.18 -10.65
C ASN A 2 -10.59 0.35 -9.40
N ASN A 3 -9.87 -0.76 -9.55
CA ASN A 3 -9.40 -1.53 -8.41
C ASN A 3 -7.97 -1.02 -8.18
N PRO A 4 -7.67 -0.31 -7.08
CA PRO A 4 -6.31 0.12 -6.82
C PRO A 4 -5.47 -1.14 -6.68
N GLN A 5 -4.51 -1.33 -7.58
CA GLN A 5 -3.72 -2.56 -7.67
C GLN A 5 -2.74 -2.75 -6.49
N TYR A 6 -2.76 -1.88 -5.48
CA TYR A 6 -1.94 -2.01 -4.29
C TYR A 6 -2.69 -1.52 -3.05
N THR A 7 -2.62 -2.27 -1.95
CA THR A 7 -3.02 -1.78 -0.62
C THR A 7 -1.99 -0.77 -0.11
N GLU A 8 -2.36 0.05 0.89
CA GLU A 8 -1.43 1.00 1.51
C GLU A 8 -0.15 0.32 2.04
N GLU A 9 -0.29 -0.88 2.62
CA GLU A 9 0.85 -1.68 3.09
C GLU A 9 1.75 -2.12 1.93
N GLN A 10 1.18 -2.53 0.81
CA GLN A 10 1.94 -2.90 -0.38
C GLN A 10 2.66 -1.68 -0.99
N ALA A 11 2.03 -0.52 -0.98
CA ALA A 11 2.65 0.73 -1.44
C ALA A 11 3.83 1.13 -0.54
N LYS A 12 3.69 1.02 0.79
CA LYS A 12 4.79 1.26 1.75
C LYS A 12 5.95 0.30 1.55
N LEU A 13 5.68 -1.00 1.43
CA LEU A 13 6.70 -2.01 1.17
C LEU A 13 7.45 -1.74 -0.14
N LEU A 14 6.71 -1.41 -1.21
CA LEU A 14 7.32 -1.08 -2.49
C LEU A 14 8.15 0.20 -2.42
N TYR A 15 7.65 1.23 -1.73
CA TYR A 15 8.38 2.48 -1.52
C TYR A 15 9.70 2.23 -0.80
N ASP A 16 9.69 1.51 0.33
CA ASP A 16 10.88 1.17 1.11
C ASP A 16 11.92 0.40 0.29
N VAL A 17 11.49 -0.55 -0.54
CA VAL A 17 12.42 -1.23 -1.45
C VAL A 17 13.01 -0.23 -2.45
N LEU A 18 12.19 0.63 -3.06
CA LEU A 18 12.64 1.56 -4.09
C LEU A 18 13.57 2.67 -3.58
N ILE A 19 13.53 3.06 -2.30
CA ILE A 19 14.45 4.09 -1.79
C ILE A 19 15.91 3.61 -1.77
N HIS A 20 16.11 2.29 -1.66
CA HIS A 20 17.43 1.68 -1.54
C HIS A 20 17.99 1.15 -2.86
N HIS A 21 17.19 1.17 -3.93
CA HIS A 21 17.56 0.60 -5.22
C HIS A 21 17.54 1.65 -6.33
N SER A 22 18.55 1.60 -7.20
CA SER A 22 18.63 2.34 -8.46
C SER A 22 18.63 1.38 -9.65
N ALA A 23 18.54 1.92 -10.87
CA ALA A 23 18.69 1.15 -12.09
C ALA A 23 19.98 0.30 -12.09
N ALA A 24 21.08 0.84 -11.55
CA ALA A 24 22.36 0.13 -11.44
C ALA A 24 22.28 -1.12 -10.54
N THR A 25 21.40 -1.12 -9.53
CA THR A 25 21.20 -2.27 -8.62
C THR A 25 20.17 -3.27 -9.14
N LEU A 26 19.16 -2.81 -9.87
CA LEU A 26 18.04 -3.64 -10.35
C LEU A 26 18.32 -4.27 -11.72
N ALA A 27 19.03 -3.55 -12.57
CA ALA A 27 19.33 -3.96 -13.94
C ALA A 27 20.78 -3.58 -14.32
N PRO A 28 21.79 -4.22 -13.69
CA PRO A 28 23.20 -3.87 -13.87
C PRO A 28 23.71 -4.11 -15.30
N THR A 29 22.99 -4.88 -16.10
CA THR A 29 23.34 -5.21 -17.49
C THR A 29 22.79 -4.22 -18.51
N PHE A 30 21.97 -3.24 -18.08
CA PHE A 30 21.44 -2.23 -18.99
C PHE A 30 22.55 -1.28 -19.45
N ASP A 31 22.43 -0.84 -20.70
CA ASP A 31 23.27 0.25 -21.19
C ASP A 31 22.92 1.55 -20.45
N GLN A 32 23.80 2.54 -20.57
CA GLN A 32 23.70 3.79 -19.83
C GLN A 32 22.42 4.58 -20.13
N GLU A 33 21.92 4.52 -21.38
CA GLU A 33 20.71 5.26 -21.78
C GLU A 33 19.49 4.61 -21.16
N THR A 34 19.34 3.29 -21.31
CA THR A 34 18.23 2.52 -20.71
C THR A 34 18.25 2.59 -19.18
N ALA A 35 19.44 2.53 -18.55
CA ALA A 35 19.57 2.68 -17.11
C ALA A 35 19.11 4.07 -16.62
N LYS A 36 19.40 5.12 -17.39
CA LYS A 36 18.97 6.48 -17.07
C LYS A 36 17.46 6.63 -17.18
N GLU A 37 16.84 6.06 -18.20
CA GLU A 37 15.37 6.05 -18.34
C GLU A 37 14.70 5.31 -17.18
N LEU A 38 15.26 4.15 -16.80
CA LEU A 38 14.80 3.39 -15.65
C LEU A 38 14.92 4.19 -14.35
N ASP A 39 16.02 4.90 -14.12
CA ASP A 39 16.18 5.75 -12.93
C ASP A 39 15.14 6.87 -12.88
N VAL A 40 14.81 7.48 -14.03
CA VAL A 40 13.73 8.48 -14.12
C VAL A 40 12.38 7.85 -13.79
N ALA A 41 12.07 6.69 -14.34
CA ALA A 41 10.82 5.98 -14.05
C ALA A 41 10.71 5.60 -12.57
N LEU A 42 11.80 5.11 -11.96
CA LEU A 42 11.86 4.78 -10.53
C LEU A 42 11.69 6.04 -9.66
N ALA A 43 12.20 7.19 -10.08
CA ALA A 43 12.02 8.45 -9.37
C ALA A 43 10.55 8.91 -9.40
N THR A 44 9.90 8.83 -10.55
CA THR A 44 8.46 9.13 -10.69
C THR A 44 7.62 8.21 -9.81
N LEU A 45 7.87 6.89 -9.87
CA LEU A 45 7.14 5.90 -9.07
C LEU A 45 7.31 6.15 -7.55
N ARG A 46 8.52 6.51 -7.10
CA ARG A 46 8.76 6.89 -5.69
C ARG A 46 7.94 8.11 -5.28
N MET A 47 7.85 9.12 -6.15
CA MET A 47 7.06 10.31 -5.89
C MET A 47 5.56 9.96 -5.77
N GLU A 48 5.03 9.18 -6.71
CA GLU A 48 3.64 8.75 -6.72
C GLU A 48 3.28 7.90 -5.50
N LEU A 49 4.14 6.95 -5.13
CA LEU A 49 3.96 6.15 -3.91
C LEU A 49 4.02 7.00 -2.65
N SER A 50 4.93 7.98 -2.57
CA SER A 50 5.00 8.89 -1.42
C SER A 50 3.72 9.71 -1.28
N LEU A 51 3.14 10.17 -2.40
CA LEU A 51 1.88 10.91 -2.42
C LEU A 51 0.73 10.01 -2.01
N PHE A 52 0.64 8.80 -2.56
CA PHE A 52 -0.39 7.82 -2.22
C PHE A 52 -0.38 7.44 -0.73
N ILE A 53 0.82 7.23 -0.16
CA ILE A 53 0.98 6.93 1.27
C ILE A 53 0.62 8.15 2.13
N ALA A 54 1.02 9.35 1.72
CA ALA A 54 0.76 10.59 2.46
C ALA A 54 -0.70 11.02 2.42
N GLU A 55 -1.39 10.79 1.29
CA GLU A 55 -2.82 11.06 1.16
C GLU A 55 -3.67 10.11 2.02
N GLY A 56 -3.12 8.96 2.41
CA GLY A 56 -3.82 7.91 3.14
C GLY A 56 -4.92 7.34 2.26
N TYR A 57 -4.92 6.03 2.01
CA TYR A 57 -5.95 5.44 1.17
C TYR A 57 -7.34 5.62 1.84
N HIS A 58 -8.08 6.62 1.37
CA HIS A 58 -9.47 6.95 1.73
C HIS A 58 -10.49 6.19 0.85
N GLY A 59 -10.07 5.11 0.18
CA GLY A 59 -10.98 4.22 -0.53
C GLY A 59 -11.61 3.22 0.45
N ASP A 60 -12.94 3.27 0.59
CA ASP A 60 -13.76 2.37 1.40
C ASP A 60 -13.62 2.48 2.93
N ARG A 61 -13.98 3.65 3.47
CA ARG A 61 -14.50 3.75 4.85
C ARG A 61 -16.04 3.90 4.87
N GLU A 62 -16.72 3.42 3.83
CA GLU A 62 -18.19 3.42 3.72
C GLU A 62 -18.83 2.02 3.86
N HIS A 63 -18.08 1.00 4.29
CA HIS A 63 -18.65 -0.29 4.69
C HIS A 63 -18.07 -0.76 6.02
N SER A 64 -18.42 -0.09 7.11
CA SER A 64 -18.19 -0.59 8.47
C SER A 64 -19.34 -0.18 9.38
N GLU A 65 -20.56 -0.52 8.99
CA GLU A 65 -21.80 -0.49 9.79
C GLU A 65 -22.83 -1.12 8.83
N SER A 66 -23.33 -2.34 8.97
CA SER A 66 -23.86 -2.98 10.17
C SER A 66 -23.85 -4.51 10.00
N TYR A 67 -23.17 -5.20 10.92
CA TYR A 67 -23.67 -6.49 11.42
C TYR A 67 -23.96 -6.26 12.89
N ASP A 68 -25.18 -5.78 13.18
CA ASP A 68 -25.81 -6.11 14.45
C ASP A 68 -26.00 -7.63 14.44
N ASP A 69 -25.01 -8.34 14.98
CA ASP A 69 -25.14 -9.76 15.31
C ASP A 69 -26.01 -9.83 16.56
N ASP A 70 -27.32 -9.70 16.33
CA ASP A 70 -28.34 -10.18 17.23
C ASP A 70 -28.19 -11.70 17.28
N GLN A 71 -27.51 -12.24 18.31
CA GLN A 71 -27.93 -13.45 19.03
C GLN A 71 -26.95 -13.93 20.13
N HIS A 72 -27.48 -13.89 21.35
CA HIS A 72 -27.31 -14.88 22.42
C HIS A 72 -26.01 -14.97 23.23
N SER A 73 -26.26 -15.09 24.55
CA SER A 73 -25.45 -15.76 25.59
C SER A 73 -24.54 -14.79 26.37
N GLN A 74 -24.63 -14.61 27.69
CA GLN A 74 -25.15 -15.46 28.77
C GLN A 74 -25.49 -14.62 30.01
N GLU A 75 -26.69 -14.80 30.56
CA GLU A 75 -27.01 -14.56 31.98
C GLU A 75 -26.12 -15.45 32.86
N TRP A 76 -24.92 -15.01 33.20
CA TRP A 76 -24.08 -15.68 34.20
C TRP A 76 -23.30 -14.65 34.98
N LEU A 77 -23.96 -13.94 35.91
CA LEU A 77 -23.36 -13.41 37.15
C LEU A 77 -24.43 -12.69 37.98
N ASP A 78 -25.42 -13.43 38.47
CA ASP A 78 -26.13 -13.02 39.69
C ASP A 78 -26.26 -14.23 40.61
N ASN A 79 -25.20 -14.44 41.38
CA ASN A 79 -25.15 -15.40 42.45
C ASN A 79 -24.27 -14.81 43.56
N HIS A 80 -24.83 -13.87 44.34
CA HIS A 80 -24.50 -13.78 45.76
C HIS A 80 -25.45 -12.95 46.61
#